data_AF-A0A7C1RTN6-F1
#
_entry.id   AF-A0A7C1RTN6-F1
#
_cell.length_a   1.000
_cell.length_b   1.000
_cell.length_c   1.000
_cell.angle_alpha   90.00
_cell.angle_beta   90.00
_cell.angle_gamma   90.00
#
_symmetry.space_group_name_H-M   'P 1'
#
loop_
_entity.id
_entity.type
_entity.pdbx_description
1 polymer ?
#
loop_
_entity_poly.entity_id
_entity_poly.type
_entity_poly.pdbx_seq_one_letter_code
_entity_poly.pdbx_strand_id
1 'polypeptide(L)'
;MSEEQKKILEAQLWGIANLLRGKISADDYRDYILGFIFYKYLSEKQYLYANGLLEGEEVTDYKEVTDPEILDAIKEESLMK
;
A
#
# COMPACT_ATOMS: atom_id res chain seq x y z
N MET A 1 -0.25 -17.36 -12.41
CA MET A 1 -0.49 -16.48 -13.58
C MET A 1 0.30 -17.01 -14.76
N SER A 2 -0.32 -17.10 -15.94
CA SER A 2 0.36 -17.40 -17.20
C SER A 2 1.25 -16.23 -17.64
N GLU A 3 2.31 -16.50 -18.41
CA GLU A 3 3.18 -15.48 -19.00
C GLU A 3 2.40 -14.49 -19.87
N GLU A 4 1.34 -14.94 -20.53
CA GLU A 4 0.46 -14.08 -21.32
C GLU A 4 -0.33 -13.09 -20.46
N GLN A 5 -0.77 -13.52 -19.27
CA GLN A 5 -1.46 -12.65 -18.32
C GLN A 5 -0.51 -11.58 -17.75
N LYS A 6 0.76 -11.93 -17.51
CA LYS A 6 1.78 -10.96 -17.07
C LYS A 6 2.01 -9.88 -18.11
N LYS A 7 2.17 -10.24 -19.39
CA LYS A 7 2.35 -9.27 -20.48
C LYS A 7 1.16 -8.32 -20.63
N ILE A 8 -0.06 -8.84 -20.53
CA ILE A 8 -1.29 -8.01 -20.58
C ILE A 8 -1.30 -7.02 -19.41
N LEU A 9 -0.96 -7.48 -18.20
CA LEU A 9 -0.92 -6.65 -17.01
C LEU A 9 0.16 -5.56 -17.11
N GLU A 10 1.37 -5.90 -17.55
CA GLU A 10 2.45 -4.94 -17.77
C GLU A 10 2.06 -3.85 -18.76
N ALA A 11 1.43 -4.23 -19.88
CA ALA A 11 0.95 -3.27 -20.88
C ALA A 11 -0.12 -2.32 -20.31
N GLN A 12 -1.04 -2.84 -19.49
CA GLN A 12 -2.06 -2.02 -18.82
C GLN A 12 -1.43 -1.04 -17.82
N LEU A 13 -0.51 -1.51 -16.98
CA LEU A 13 0.21 -0.67 -16.01
C LEU A 13 1.03 0.41 -16.70
N TRP A 14 1.69 0.07 -17.81
CA TRP A 14 2.41 1.03 -18.65
C TRP A 14 1.48 2.10 -19.22
N GLY A 15 0.30 1.70 -19.71
CA GLY A 15 -0.71 2.63 -20.20
C GLY A 15 -1.19 3.61 -19.12
N ILE A 16 -1.49 3.10 -17.92
CA ILE A 16 -1.90 3.90 -16.76
C ILE A 16 -0.80 4.88 -16.35
N ALA A 17 0.46 4.43 -16.28
CA ALA A 17 1.58 5.28 -15.94
C ALA A 17 1.78 6.43 -16.95
N ASN A 18 1.61 6.16 -18.24
CA ASN A 18 1.70 7.21 -19.27
C ASN A 18 0.56 8.23 -19.16
N LEU A 19 -0.65 7.78 -18.84
CA LEU A 19 -1.79 8.66 -18.62
C LEU A 19 -1.56 9.57 -17.40
N LEU A 20 -1.11 9.00 -16.29
CA LEU A 20 -0.85 9.72 -15.04
C LEU A 20 0.35 10.67 -15.13
N ARG A 21 1.40 10.31 -15.90
CA ARG A 21 2.55 11.19 -16.17
C ARG A 21 2.12 12.52 -16.78
N GLY A 22 1.09 12.52 -17.64
CA GLY A 22 0.62 13.73 -18.31
C GLY A 22 1.76 14.46 -19.06
N LYS A 23 2.03 15.71 -18.66
CA LYS A 23 3.07 16.57 -19.26
C LYS A 23 4.42 16.52 -18.54
N ILE A 24 4.56 15.70 -17.50
CA ILE A 24 5.80 15.58 -16.72
C ILE A 24 6.85 14.79 -17.52
N SER A 25 8.12 15.14 -17.38
CA SER A 25 9.20 14.37 -18.00
C SER A 25 9.23 12.94 -17.42
N ALA A 26 9.80 11.98 -18.16
CA ALA A 26 9.85 10.60 -17.69
C ALA A 26 10.71 10.44 -16.41
N ASP A 27 11.81 11.19 -16.33
CA ASP A 27 12.71 11.16 -15.17
C ASP A 27 12.05 11.77 -13.93
N ASP A 28 11.43 12.94 -14.06
CA ASP A 28 10.73 13.58 -12.93
C ASP A 28 9.56 12.72 -12.43
N TYR A 29 8.76 12.17 -13.35
CA TYR A 29 7.64 11.32 -12.98
C TYR A 29 8.09 10.05 -12.26
N ARG A 30 9.18 9.42 -12.69
CA ARG A 30 9.77 8.26 -12.02
C ARG A 30 10.11 8.60 -10.57
N ASP A 31 10.78 9.72 -10.34
CA ASP A 31 11.26 10.07 -9.00
C ASP A 31 10.09 10.35 -8.04
N TYR A 32 8.98 10.92 -8.52
CA TYR A 32 7.76 11.11 -7.72
C TYR A 32 6.94 9.82 -7.54
N ILE A 33 6.69 9.07 -8.63
CA ILE A 33 5.79 7.92 -8.59
C ILE A 33 6.34 6.78 -7.75
N LEU A 34 7.67 6.60 -7.71
CA LEU A 34 8.31 5.59 -6.88
C LEU A 34 8.06 5.85 -5.39
N GLY A 35 8.10 7.12 -4.95
CA GLY A 35 7.74 7.50 -3.59
C GLY A 35 6.31 7.13 -3.23
N PHE A 36 5.35 7.39 -4.13
CA PHE A 36 3.94 7.03 -3.93
C PHE A 36 3.71 5.51 -3.92
N ILE A 37 4.35 4.77 -4.83
CA ILE A 37 4.25 3.30 -4.87
C ILE A 37 4.83 2.70 -3.58
N PHE A 38 5.99 3.21 -3.14
CA PHE A 38 6.61 2.76 -1.90
C PHE A 38 5.75 3.08 -0.67
N TYR A 39 5.21 4.29 -0.59
CA TYR A 39 4.30 4.67 0.49
C TYR A 39 3.04 3.80 0.51
N LYS A 40 2.43 3.55 -0.66
CA LYS A 40 1.28 2.64 -0.80
C LYS A 40 1.64 1.24 -0.32
N TYR A 41 2.79 0.70 -0.75
CA TYR A 41 3.25 -0.62 -0.34
C TYR A 41 3.43 -0.73 1.18
N LEU A 42 4.10 0.23 1.81
CA LEU A 42 4.28 0.24 3.27
C LEU A 42 2.93 0.39 3.99
N SER A 43 2.05 1.26 3.51
CA SER A 43 0.73 1.47 4.10
C SER A 43 -0.14 0.21 4.01
N GLU A 44 -0.14 -0.47 2.87
CA GLU A 44 -0.87 -1.73 2.68
C GLU A 44 -0.29 -2.84 3.57
N LYS A 45 1.04 -2.95 3.65
CA LYS A 45 1.70 -3.91 4.54
C LYS A 45 1.32 -3.67 6.00
N GLN A 46 1.36 -2.42 6.44
CA GLN A 46 1.00 -2.03 7.81
C GLN A 46 -0.48 -2.30 8.09
N TYR A 47 -1.37 -1.92 7.17
CA TYR A 47 -2.81 -2.16 7.29
C TYR A 47 -3.13 -3.65 7.43
N LEU A 48 -2.55 -4.49 6.57
CA LEU A 48 -2.74 -5.94 6.65
C LEU A 48 -2.20 -6.53 7.95
N TYR A 49 -1.04 -6.06 8.41
CA TYR A 49 -0.45 -6.50 9.67
C TYR A 49 -1.31 -6.10 10.88
N ALA A 50 -1.74 -4.83 10.94
CA ALA A 50 -2.60 -4.32 12.00
C ALA A 50 -3.95 -5.05 12.06
N ASN A 51 -4.60 -5.28 10.91
CA ASN A 51 -5.83 -6.08 10.87
C ASN A 51 -5.62 -7.51 11.36
N GLY A 52 -4.44 -8.11 11.10
CA GLY A 52 -4.09 -9.43 11.63
C GLY A 52 -3.92 -9.45 13.16
N LEU A 53 -3.50 -8.34 13.77
CA LEU A 53 -3.42 -8.22 15.24
C LEU A 53 -4.81 -8.05 15.89
N LEU A 54 -5.78 -7.55 15.14
CA LEU A 54 -7.16 -7.31 15.60
C LEU A 54 -8.07 -8.53 15.41
N GLU A 55 -7.56 -9.67 14.93
CA GLU A 55 -8.37 -10.88 14.76
C GLU A 55 -8.95 -11.35 16.10
N GLY A 56 -10.28 -11.29 16.22
CA GLY A 56 -11.01 -11.69 17.44
C GLY A 56 -11.52 -10.52 18.29
N GLU A 57 -11.14 -9.28 17.95
CA GLU A 57 -11.67 -8.06 18.57
C GLU A 57 -13.04 -7.66 18.00
N GLU A 58 -13.75 -6.78 18.71
CA GLU A 58 -15.04 -6.23 18.24
C GLU A 58 -14.88 -5.41 16.95
N VAL A 59 -13.75 -4.71 16.81
CA VAL A 59 -13.37 -3.96 15.61
C VAL A 59 -12.13 -4.58 15.00
N THR A 60 -12.31 -5.18 13.82
CA THR A 60 -11.25 -5.90 13.09
C THR A 60 -10.60 -5.08 11.97
N ASP A 61 -11.25 -3.99 11.55
CA ASP A 61 -10.68 -3.05 10.59
C ASP A 61 -9.89 -1.97 11.33
N TYR A 62 -8.57 -1.97 11.15
CA TYR A 62 -7.65 -1.01 11.74
C TYR A 62 -8.07 0.46 11.48
N LYS A 63 -8.72 0.76 10.37
CA LYS A 63 -9.16 2.13 10.05
C LYS A 63 -10.29 2.63 10.94
N GLU A 64 -11.06 1.71 11.52
CA GLU A 64 -12.22 2.01 12.36
C GLU A 64 -11.88 1.97 13.85
N VAL A 65 -10.64 1.59 14.21
CA VAL A 65 -10.18 1.60 15.60
C VAL A 65 -10.04 3.03 16.09
N THR A 66 -10.73 3.34 17.18
CA THR A 66 -10.71 4.66 17.83
C THR A 66 -10.14 4.63 19.24
N ASP A 67 -9.97 3.43 19.81
CA ASP A 67 -9.39 3.24 21.14
C ASP A 67 -7.88 3.55 21.12
N PRO A 68 -7.42 4.57 21.88
CA PRO A 68 -6.01 4.93 21.94
C PRO A 68 -5.11 3.81 22.45
N GLU A 69 -5.57 2.98 23.38
CA GLU A 69 -4.75 1.91 23.97
C GLU A 69 -4.46 0.82 22.94
N ILE A 70 -5.46 0.46 22.13
CA ILE A 70 -5.32 -0.49 21.03
C ILE A 70 -4.38 0.07 19.96
N LEU A 71 -4.52 1.36 19.62
CA LEU A 71 -3.65 2.01 18.63
C LEU A 71 -2.18 2.07 19.07
N ASP A 72 -1.92 2.36 20.35
CA ASP A 72 -0.58 2.36 20.90
C ASP A 72 0.02 0.94 20.94
N ALA A 73 -0.76 -0.07 21.33
CA ALA A 73 -0.32 -1.46 21.30
C ALA A 73 0.05 -1.93 19.87
N ILE A 74 -0.80 -1.63 18.88
CA ILE A 74 -0.51 -1.94 17.46
C ILE A 74 0.76 -1.24 17.00
N LYS A 75 0.97 0.02 17.40
CA LYS A 75 2.15 0.80 17.03
C LYS A 75 3.42 0.20 17.63
N GLU A 76 3.41 -0.18 18.89
CA GLU A 76 4.56 -0.83 19.55
C GLU A 76 4.93 -2.15 18.86
N GLU A 77 3.94 -3.01 18.61
CA GLU A 77 4.14 -4.28 17.90
C GLU A 77 4.66 -4.07 16.47
N SER A 78 4.18 -3.04 15.78
CA SER A 78 4.62 -2.70 14.42
C SER A 78 6.06 -2.20 14.34
N LEU A 79 6.61 -1.65 15.42
CA LEU A 79 8.00 -1.19 15.50
C LEU A 79 8.98 -2.30 15.94
N MET A 80 8.47 -3.35 16.58
CA MET A 80 9.26 -4.48 17.09
C MET A 80 9.56 -5.55 16.03
N LYS A 81 8.92 -5.49 14.87
CA LYS A 81 8.99 -6.47 13.78
C LYS A 81 9.83 -6.00 12.59
#